data_AF-A0A240C3K0-F1
#
_entry.id   AF-A0A240C3K0-F1
#
_cell.length_a   1.000
_cell.length_b   1.000
_cell.length_c   1.000
_cell.angle_alpha   90.00
_cell.angle_beta   90.00
_cell.angle_gamma   90.00
#
_symmetry.space_group_name_H-M   'P 1'
#
loop_
_entity.id
_entity.type
_entity.pdbx_description
1 polymer ?
#
loop_
_entity_poly.entity_id
_entity_poly.type
_entity_poly.pdbx_seq_one_letter_code
_entity_poly.pdbx_strand_id
1 'polypeptide(L)'
;MVFGYWLLIAGVTLRILMKRRTVPSAMAWLLVIYILPLFGIVAYLSFGELHLGKRRAERAKAMWPSTARWLNELKESRRIFATEYSEVARPLFQLCDRRQGIDGVKGNQLQLLTTTDDTLKALIRDIELARHNIEMVFYIWQPGGLVDQVAESLMAAARRGVHCRLMLDSAGSLQFFRSPYPGMMRNAGIEVVEALKVNLFRVFLRRMDLRQHRKVVLIDNYIAYTGSMNMVDPRYFKQDAGVGQWIDLMARMEGPVATTMGIVYACDWEIETGKRILPPPPDVNIMPFEQESGHTIQVIASGPGFPEEMIHQALLTAVYSAREQLIMTTPYFVPSDDLLHAICTAALRGVEVSIIVPRDNDSMMVRWASRAFFSELLEAGVNIYQFEGGLLHTKSVLVDGQLSLVGTVNLDMRSLWLNFEITLVIDDDGFGSDLACVQEDYIARSQLLDAKEWLKRPYWHRLLERLFYFFSPLL
;
A
#
# COMPACT_ATOMS: atom_id res chain seq x y z
N MET A 1 -44.33 6.49 18.54
CA MET A 1 -43.41 6.66 17.40
C MET A 1 -42.39 7.78 17.60
N VAL A 2 -42.80 9.00 17.98
CA VAL A 2 -41.89 10.15 18.20
C VAL A 2 -40.84 9.91 19.29
N PHE A 3 -41.21 9.27 20.41
CA PHE A 3 -40.26 8.98 21.49
C PHE A 3 -39.14 8.01 21.06
N GLY A 4 -39.48 6.95 20.31
CA GLY A 4 -38.50 5.99 19.80
C GLY A 4 -37.54 6.59 18.78
N TYR A 5 -38.01 7.56 18.00
CA TYR A 5 -37.18 8.32 17.05
C TYR A 5 -36.09 9.14 17.77
N TRP A 6 -36.46 9.90 18.80
CA TRP A 6 -35.50 10.68 19.58
C TRP A 6 -34.55 9.80 20.39
N LEU A 7 -35.02 8.66 20.92
CA LEU A 7 -34.19 7.69 21.62
C LEU A 7 -33.15 7.04 20.69
N LEU A 8 -33.51 6.77 19.43
CA LEU A 8 -32.59 6.29 18.41
C LEU A 8 -31.51 7.33 18.09
N ILE A 9 -31.88 8.60 17.86
CA ILE A 9 -30.92 9.68 17.61
C ILE A 9 -29.99 9.86 18.81
N ALA A 10 -30.53 9.96 20.03
CA ALA A 10 -29.74 10.09 21.24
C ALA A 10 -28.77 8.91 21.44
N GLY A 11 -29.23 7.69 21.15
CA GLY A 11 -28.38 6.49 21.20
C GLY A 11 -27.24 6.52 20.20
N VAL A 12 -27.49 6.95 18.95
CA VAL A 12 -26.44 7.07 17.91
C VAL A 12 -25.49 8.23 18.21
N THR A 13 -26.00 9.38 18.68
CA THR A 13 -25.20 10.52 19.14
C THR A 13 -24.27 10.09 20.27
N LEU A 14 -24.80 9.44 21.30
CA LEU A 14 -23.99 8.93 22.41
C LEU A 14 -22.93 7.95 21.91
N ARG A 15 -23.30 7.06 20.97
CA ARG A 15 -22.35 6.13 20.33
C ARG A 15 -21.24 6.85 19.55
N ILE A 16 -21.54 7.95 18.85
CA ILE A 16 -20.54 8.78 18.17
C ILE A 16 -19.59 9.42 19.18
N LEU A 17 -20.13 9.98 20.26
CA LEU A 17 -19.35 10.66 21.32
C LEU A 17 -18.51 9.68 22.14
N MET A 18 -19.00 8.46 22.37
CA MET A 18 -18.26 7.40 23.08
C MET A 18 -17.13 6.80 22.23
N LYS A 19 -17.19 6.92 20.90
CA LYS A 19 -16.10 6.46 20.03
C LYS A 19 -15.07 7.56 19.86
N ARG A 20 -13.80 7.24 20.13
CA ARG A 20 -12.66 8.12 19.88
C ARG A 20 -12.56 8.39 18.37
N ARG A 21 -12.90 9.61 17.95
CA ARG A 21 -12.75 10.14 16.58
C ARG A 21 -12.15 11.53 16.64
N THR A 22 -11.62 12.01 15.52
CA THR A 22 -11.32 13.43 15.39
C THR A 22 -12.61 14.24 15.55
N VAL A 23 -12.52 15.36 16.27
CA VAL A 23 -13.66 16.25 16.54
C VAL A 23 -14.39 16.65 15.24
N PRO A 24 -13.70 17.01 14.13
CA PRO A 24 -14.37 17.32 12.87
C PRO A 24 -15.19 16.16 12.30
N SER A 25 -14.68 14.92 12.36
CA SER A 25 -15.40 13.75 11.87
C SER A 25 -16.66 13.46 12.69
N ALA A 26 -16.55 13.54 14.03
CA ALA A 26 -17.69 13.38 14.91
C ALA A 26 -18.75 14.47 14.66
N MET A 27 -18.33 15.73 14.55
CA MET A 27 -19.23 16.85 14.25
C MET A 27 -19.93 16.70 12.90
N ALA A 28 -19.22 16.28 11.85
CA ALA A 28 -19.81 16.05 10.53
C ALA A 28 -20.91 14.98 10.58
N TRP A 29 -20.68 13.86 11.26
CA TRP A 29 -21.69 12.82 11.41
C TRP A 29 -22.89 13.28 12.23
N LEU A 30 -22.66 14.00 13.33
CA LEU A 30 -23.74 14.58 14.12
C LEU A 30 -24.58 15.57 13.29
N LEU A 31 -23.93 16.40 12.47
CA LEU A 31 -24.61 17.35 11.61
C LEU A 31 -25.47 16.65 10.55
N VAL A 32 -24.95 15.62 9.88
CA VAL A 32 -25.73 14.80 8.93
C VAL A 32 -26.91 14.12 9.62
N ILE A 33 -26.70 13.58 10.83
CA ILE A 33 -27.76 12.95 11.64
C ILE A 33 -28.78 13.97 12.16
N TYR A 34 -28.43 15.24 12.34
CA TYR A 34 -29.40 16.24 12.80
C TYR A 34 -30.17 16.89 11.65
N ILE A 35 -29.55 17.03 10.46
CA ILE A 35 -30.22 17.56 9.27
C ILE A 35 -31.08 16.51 8.58
N LEU A 36 -30.59 15.27 8.46
CA LEU A 36 -31.26 14.17 7.78
C LEU A 36 -31.26 12.91 8.67
N PRO A 37 -32.10 12.81 9.71
CA PRO A 37 -31.80 11.88 10.80
C PRO A 37 -31.85 10.40 10.47
N LEU A 38 -32.89 9.94 9.77
CA LEU A 38 -32.96 8.53 9.35
C LEU A 38 -31.87 8.19 8.33
N PHE A 39 -31.65 9.05 7.33
CA PHE A 39 -30.60 8.84 6.32
C PHE A 39 -29.20 8.90 6.95
N GLY A 40 -28.95 9.87 7.82
CA GLY A 40 -27.68 10.06 8.52
C GLY A 40 -27.34 8.93 9.47
N ILE A 41 -28.34 8.36 10.16
CA ILE A 41 -28.15 7.15 10.98
C ILE A 41 -27.78 5.96 10.08
N VAL A 42 -28.50 5.74 8.98
CA VAL A 42 -28.20 4.66 8.02
C VAL A 42 -26.81 4.84 7.42
N ALA A 43 -26.46 6.06 7.00
CA ALA A 43 -25.15 6.41 6.47
C ALA A 43 -24.05 6.25 7.53
N TYR A 44 -24.27 6.67 8.77
CA TYR A 44 -23.31 6.51 9.87
C TYR A 44 -23.05 5.05 10.20
N LEU A 45 -24.10 4.23 10.24
CA LEU A 45 -23.95 2.81 10.51
C LEU A 45 -23.27 2.06 9.34
N SER A 46 -23.45 2.55 8.11
CA SER A 46 -22.87 1.94 6.90
C SER A 46 -21.41 2.36 6.64
N PHE A 47 -21.10 3.66 6.81
CA PHE A 47 -19.81 4.28 6.45
C PHE A 47 -19.09 4.93 7.63
N GLY A 48 -19.81 5.29 8.69
CA GLY A 48 -19.22 5.94 9.85
C GLY A 48 -18.25 5.02 10.56
N GLU A 49 -18.59 3.76 10.82
CA GLU A 49 -17.77 2.87 11.66
C GLU A 49 -16.96 1.84 10.86
N LEU A 50 -15.68 1.63 11.20
CA LEU A 50 -14.84 0.58 10.64
C LEU A 50 -15.36 -0.79 11.09
N HIS A 51 -16.07 -1.49 10.21
CA HIS A 51 -16.52 -2.85 10.47
C HIS A 51 -15.86 -3.81 9.48
N LEU A 52 -14.78 -4.47 9.92
CA LEU A 52 -14.16 -5.60 9.22
C LEU A 52 -15.10 -6.83 9.05
N GLY A 53 -16.31 -6.75 9.61
CA GLY A 53 -17.22 -7.87 9.82
C GLY A 53 -16.75 -8.72 10.99
N LYS A 54 -17.67 -9.08 11.90
CA LYS A 54 -17.36 -9.78 13.16
C LYS A 54 -16.41 -10.99 12.97
N ARG A 55 -16.63 -11.80 11.94
CA ARG A 55 -15.79 -12.97 11.62
C ARG A 55 -14.33 -12.64 11.33
N ARG A 56 -14.02 -11.58 10.57
CA ARG A 56 -12.62 -11.21 10.27
C ARG A 56 -11.93 -10.63 11.49
N ALA A 57 -12.65 -9.82 12.28
CA ALA A 57 -12.12 -9.29 13.54
C ALA A 57 -11.84 -10.41 14.56
N GLU A 58 -12.72 -11.42 14.65
CA GLU A 58 -12.49 -12.60 15.50
C GLU A 58 -11.28 -13.42 15.02
N ARG A 59 -11.15 -13.66 13.71
CA ARG A 59 -9.97 -14.34 13.13
C ARG A 59 -8.67 -13.59 13.39
N ALA A 60 -8.64 -12.28 13.14
CA ALA A 60 -7.47 -11.45 13.40
C ALA A 60 -7.03 -11.51 14.87
N LYS A 61 -7.99 -11.54 15.82
CA LYS A 61 -7.68 -11.74 17.25
C LYS A 61 -7.15 -13.14 17.55
N ALA A 62 -7.73 -14.18 16.93
CA ALA A 62 -7.32 -15.56 17.12
C ALA A 62 -5.93 -15.90 16.52
N MET A 63 -5.47 -15.10 15.55
CA MET A 63 -4.15 -15.23 14.93
C MET A 63 -3.01 -14.77 15.85
N TRP A 64 -3.25 -13.76 16.70
CA TRP A 64 -2.19 -13.10 17.46
C TRP A 64 -1.29 -14.04 18.27
N PRO A 65 -1.79 -15.04 19.03
CA PRO A 65 -0.94 -15.91 19.82
C PRO A 65 0.05 -16.74 18.98
N SER A 66 -0.37 -17.22 17.81
CA SER A 66 0.50 -17.98 16.90
C SER A 66 1.50 -17.08 16.19
N THR A 67 1.07 -15.91 15.73
CA THR A 67 1.96 -14.93 15.11
C THR A 67 3.02 -14.48 16.12
N ALA A 68 2.64 -14.18 17.37
CA ALA A 68 3.58 -13.83 18.42
C ALA A 68 4.59 -14.95 18.73
N ARG A 69 4.15 -16.21 18.73
CA ARG A 69 5.07 -17.36 18.90
C ARG A 69 6.06 -17.45 17.74
N TRP A 70 5.58 -17.39 16.51
CA TRP A 70 6.40 -17.42 15.31
C TRP A 70 7.40 -16.26 15.29
N LEU A 71 6.99 -15.06 15.69
CA LEU A 71 7.88 -13.91 15.83
C LEU A 71 8.99 -14.14 16.86
N ASN A 72 8.67 -14.76 18.00
CA ASN A 72 9.67 -15.11 19.00
C ASN A 72 10.65 -16.17 18.49
N GLU A 73 10.18 -17.19 17.79
CA GLU A 73 11.04 -18.20 17.14
C GLU A 73 11.94 -17.56 16.07
N LEU A 74 11.40 -16.64 15.28
CA LEU A 74 12.18 -15.90 14.29
C LEU A 74 13.31 -15.09 14.95
N LYS A 75 13.04 -14.43 16.08
CA LYS A 75 14.04 -13.66 16.86
C LYS A 75 15.21 -14.49 17.37
N GLU A 76 15.03 -15.80 17.56
CA GLU A 76 16.14 -16.69 17.92
C GLU A 76 17.18 -16.78 16.80
N SER A 77 16.76 -16.53 15.54
CA SER A 77 17.63 -16.48 14.36
C SER A 77 18.41 -15.16 14.27
N ARG A 78 19.16 -14.79 15.32
CA ARG A 78 19.89 -13.51 15.43
C ARG A 78 20.77 -13.14 14.22
N ARG A 79 21.18 -14.11 13.41
CA ARG A 79 22.01 -13.90 12.21
C ARG A 79 21.30 -13.10 11.13
N ILE A 80 19.98 -13.14 11.07
CA ILE A 80 19.20 -12.46 10.03
C ILE A 80 18.84 -11.02 10.38
N PHE A 81 19.12 -10.57 11.60
CA PHE A 81 18.76 -9.23 12.05
C PHE A 81 19.97 -8.30 12.04
N ALA A 82 19.73 -7.07 11.60
CA ALA A 82 20.69 -5.98 11.63
C ALA A 82 20.88 -5.46 13.06
N THR A 83 22.10 -5.03 13.36
CA THR A 83 22.48 -4.43 14.64
C THR A 83 22.83 -2.96 14.50
N GLU A 84 23.07 -2.50 13.27
CA GLU A 84 23.48 -1.15 12.94
C GLU A 84 22.59 -0.65 11.81
N TYR A 85 22.29 0.63 11.87
CA TYR A 85 21.45 1.36 10.93
C TYR A 85 22.10 2.71 10.66
N SER A 86 21.92 3.25 9.45
CA SER A 86 22.34 4.60 9.13
C SER A 86 21.67 5.62 10.05
N GLU A 87 22.28 6.80 10.17
CA GLU A 87 21.78 7.88 11.02
C GLU A 87 20.35 8.32 10.66
N VAL A 88 20.01 8.27 9.37
CA VAL A 88 18.69 8.65 8.83
C VAL A 88 17.67 7.54 9.05
N ALA A 89 18.07 6.27 8.91
CA ALA A 89 17.18 5.12 9.08
C ALA A 89 16.90 4.77 10.55
N ARG A 90 17.87 4.99 11.45
CA ARG A 90 17.81 4.55 12.86
C ARG A 90 16.48 4.86 13.57
N PRO A 91 15.93 6.09 13.53
CA PRO A 91 14.66 6.38 14.23
C PRO A 91 13.49 5.53 13.73
N LEU A 92 13.46 5.25 12.42
CA LEU A 92 12.41 4.47 11.78
C LEU A 92 12.51 2.98 12.13
N PHE A 93 13.71 2.41 12.12
CA PHE A 93 13.93 1.03 12.53
C PHE A 93 13.64 0.83 14.02
N GLN A 94 13.99 1.79 14.87
CA GLN A 94 13.61 1.77 16.29
C GLN A 94 12.10 1.83 16.49
N LEU A 95 11.38 2.65 15.71
CA LEU A 95 9.91 2.66 15.73
C LEU A 95 9.35 1.28 15.35
N CYS A 96 9.89 0.66 14.30
CA CYS A 96 9.46 -0.66 13.84
C CYS A 96 9.71 -1.75 14.88
N ASP A 97 10.90 -1.82 15.48
CA ASP A 97 11.20 -2.77 16.55
C ASP A 97 10.24 -2.58 17.73
N ARG A 98 10.05 -1.33 18.21
CA ARG A 98 9.19 -1.09 19.38
C ARG A 98 7.71 -1.37 19.15
N ARG A 99 7.20 -1.18 17.92
CA ARG A 99 5.77 -1.35 17.61
C ARG A 99 5.40 -2.71 17.01
N GLN A 100 6.24 -3.27 16.17
CA GLN A 100 6.02 -4.57 15.51
C GLN A 100 6.77 -5.70 16.22
N GLY A 101 7.82 -5.38 16.99
CA GLY A 101 8.65 -6.37 17.63
C GLY A 101 9.50 -7.15 16.64
N ILE A 102 9.96 -6.55 15.54
CA ILE A 102 10.89 -7.17 14.59
C ILE A 102 11.94 -6.12 14.23
N ASP A 103 13.21 -6.51 14.30
CA ASP A 103 14.35 -5.70 13.84
C ASP A 103 14.51 -5.79 12.31
N GLY A 104 15.28 -4.87 11.73
CA GLY A 104 15.60 -4.91 10.31
C GLY A 104 16.26 -6.23 9.90
N VAL A 105 15.82 -6.80 8.79
CA VAL A 105 16.31 -8.07 8.26
C VAL A 105 17.47 -7.81 7.29
N LYS A 106 18.60 -8.51 7.46
CA LYS A 106 19.80 -8.44 6.61
C LYS A 106 20.06 -9.76 5.89
N GLY A 107 21.05 -9.75 4.99
CA GLY A 107 21.39 -10.92 4.16
C GLY A 107 20.38 -11.13 3.03
N ASN A 108 19.83 -10.04 2.52
CA ASN A 108 18.94 -10.04 1.37
C ASN A 108 19.70 -9.53 0.15
N GLN A 109 19.35 -10.01 -1.02
CA GLN A 109 19.68 -9.39 -2.30
C GLN A 109 18.46 -8.64 -2.81
N LEU A 110 18.64 -7.41 -3.27
CA LEU A 110 17.56 -6.65 -3.91
C LEU A 110 17.89 -6.36 -5.37
N GLN A 111 16.83 -6.34 -6.18
CA GLN A 111 16.86 -5.82 -7.53
C GLN A 111 15.64 -4.91 -7.72
N LEU A 112 15.89 -3.65 -8.08
CA LEU A 112 14.84 -2.72 -8.49
C LEU A 112 14.47 -2.96 -9.95
N LEU A 113 13.21 -3.34 -10.19
CA LEU A 113 12.65 -3.53 -11.52
C LEU A 113 11.82 -2.30 -11.88
N THR A 114 12.27 -1.57 -12.88
CA THR A 114 11.77 -0.22 -13.22
C THR A 114 10.74 -0.21 -14.33
N THR A 115 10.55 -1.33 -15.02
CA THR A 115 9.56 -1.49 -16.09
C THR A 115 8.63 -2.68 -15.81
N THR A 116 7.39 -2.57 -16.27
CA THR A 116 6.42 -3.66 -16.18
C THR A 116 6.84 -4.88 -17.02
N ASP A 117 7.44 -4.66 -18.19
CA ASP A 117 7.85 -5.74 -19.08
C ASP A 117 8.97 -6.60 -18.45
N ASP A 118 9.98 -5.96 -17.87
CA ASP A 118 11.07 -6.65 -17.15
C ASP A 118 10.54 -7.36 -15.90
N THR A 119 9.62 -6.71 -15.18
CA THR A 119 8.98 -7.31 -14.00
C THR A 119 8.21 -8.58 -14.35
N LEU A 120 7.35 -8.53 -15.38
CA LEU A 120 6.55 -9.68 -15.79
C LEU A 120 7.44 -10.82 -16.31
N LYS A 121 8.49 -10.51 -17.07
CA LYS A 121 9.44 -11.51 -17.57
C LYS A 121 10.24 -12.17 -16.44
N ALA A 122 10.75 -11.38 -15.49
CA ALA A 122 11.46 -11.91 -14.32
C ALA A 122 10.53 -12.80 -13.48
N LEU A 123 9.30 -12.36 -13.26
CA LEU A 123 8.30 -13.13 -12.53
C LEU A 123 7.94 -14.45 -13.23
N ILE A 124 7.72 -14.42 -14.56
CA ILE A 124 7.45 -15.64 -15.34
C ILE A 124 8.60 -16.65 -15.16
N ARG A 125 9.84 -16.19 -15.31
CA ARG A 125 11.02 -17.04 -15.11
C ARG A 125 11.06 -17.66 -13.71
N ASP A 126 10.82 -16.88 -12.67
CA ASP A 126 10.85 -17.40 -11.29
C ASP A 126 9.70 -18.41 -11.03
N ILE A 127 8.51 -18.19 -11.61
CA ILE A 127 7.39 -19.15 -11.55
C ILE A 127 7.72 -20.47 -12.27
N GLU A 128 8.42 -20.39 -13.40
CA GLU A 128 8.86 -21.57 -14.16
C GLU A 128 9.89 -22.39 -13.36
N LEU A 129 10.75 -21.73 -12.60
CA LEU A 129 11.79 -22.35 -11.77
C LEU A 129 11.31 -22.84 -10.40
N ALA A 130 10.15 -22.34 -9.94
CA ALA A 130 9.57 -22.67 -8.64
C ALA A 130 9.40 -24.18 -8.39
N ARG A 131 9.67 -24.60 -7.14
CA ARG A 131 9.73 -26.03 -6.74
C ARG A 131 8.76 -26.42 -5.64
N HIS A 132 8.32 -25.50 -4.81
CA HIS A 132 7.60 -25.79 -3.56
C HIS A 132 6.28 -25.04 -3.48
N ASN A 133 6.31 -23.72 -3.56
CA ASN A 133 5.12 -22.89 -3.36
C ASN A 133 5.20 -21.58 -4.13
N ILE A 134 4.02 -21.07 -4.47
CA ILE A 134 3.83 -19.73 -5.02
C ILE A 134 2.60 -19.12 -4.36
N GLU A 135 2.80 -18.04 -3.61
CA GLU A 135 1.74 -17.25 -2.99
C GLU A 135 1.67 -15.87 -3.61
N MET A 136 0.49 -15.48 -4.07
CA MET A 136 0.26 -14.17 -4.67
C MET A 136 -0.93 -13.46 -4.04
N VAL A 137 -0.78 -12.16 -3.79
CA VAL A 137 -1.88 -11.26 -3.49
C VAL A 137 -1.77 -9.98 -4.31
N PHE A 138 -2.87 -9.59 -4.97
CA PHE A 138 -2.95 -8.35 -5.75
C PHE A 138 -4.29 -7.65 -5.57
N TYR A 139 -4.28 -6.33 -5.65
CA TYR A 139 -5.48 -5.51 -5.76
C TYR A 139 -6.18 -5.71 -7.11
N ILE A 140 -5.43 -5.50 -8.20
CA ILE A 140 -5.91 -5.67 -9.58
C ILE A 140 -5.12 -6.79 -10.25
N TRP A 141 -5.86 -7.76 -10.78
CA TRP A 141 -5.44 -8.64 -11.85
C TRP A 141 -6.36 -8.39 -13.04
N GLN A 142 -5.78 -8.06 -14.19
CA GLN A 142 -6.52 -7.93 -15.45
C GLN A 142 -5.86 -8.79 -16.53
N PRO A 143 -6.59 -9.74 -17.14
CA PRO A 143 -6.09 -10.49 -18.29
C PRO A 143 -5.69 -9.59 -19.46
N GLY A 144 -4.69 -10.02 -20.22
CA GLY A 144 -4.15 -9.34 -21.40
C GLY A 144 -2.62 -9.27 -21.42
N GLY A 145 -2.04 -9.44 -22.60
CA GLY A 145 -0.60 -9.26 -22.83
C GLY A 145 0.26 -10.25 -22.04
N LEU A 146 1.33 -9.77 -21.41
CA LEU A 146 2.24 -10.62 -20.64
C LEU A 146 1.61 -11.21 -19.36
N VAL A 147 0.52 -10.61 -18.85
CA VAL A 147 -0.19 -11.15 -17.68
C VAL A 147 -0.83 -12.51 -17.99
N ASP A 148 -1.22 -12.74 -19.24
CA ASP A 148 -1.76 -14.05 -19.65
C ASP A 148 -0.66 -15.12 -19.58
N GLN A 149 0.59 -14.78 -19.89
CA GLN A 149 1.73 -15.69 -19.73
C GLN A 149 2.06 -15.97 -18.26
N VAL A 150 1.90 -14.98 -17.36
CA VAL A 150 1.99 -15.23 -15.91
C VAL A 150 0.94 -16.24 -15.48
N ALA A 151 -0.31 -16.07 -15.93
CA ALA A 151 -1.40 -17.01 -15.62
C ALA A 151 -1.13 -18.42 -16.16
N GLU A 152 -0.63 -18.54 -17.39
CA GLU A 152 -0.24 -19.81 -18.00
C GLU A 152 0.90 -20.49 -17.23
N SER A 153 1.93 -19.73 -16.86
CA SER A 153 3.08 -20.20 -16.10
C SER A 153 2.67 -20.70 -14.71
N LEU A 154 1.76 -19.99 -14.04
CA LEU A 154 1.18 -20.43 -12.76
C LEU A 154 0.40 -21.74 -12.90
N MET A 155 -0.42 -21.87 -13.94
CA MET A 155 -1.15 -23.13 -14.21
C MET A 155 -0.19 -24.28 -14.52
N ALA A 156 0.89 -24.02 -15.25
CA ALA A 156 1.93 -25.00 -15.49
C ALA A 156 2.63 -25.41 -14.18
N ALA A 157 2.97 -24.46 -13.31
CA ALA A 157 3.59 -24.74 -12.01
C ALA A 157 2.69 -25.61 -11.12
N ALA A 158 1.40 -25.29 -11.03
CA ALA A 158 0.44 -26.09 -10.29
C ALA A 158 0.34 -27.54 -10.82
N ARG A 159 0.35 -27.72 -12.15
CA ARG A 159 0.37 -29.05 -12.79
C ARG A 159 1.66 -29.82 -12.54
N ARG A 160 2.79 -29.14 -12.33
CA ARG A 160 4.06 -29.76 -11.90
C ARG A 160 4.05 -30.19 -10.43
N GLY A 161 3.03 -29.81 -9.65
CA GLY A 161 2.89 -30.12 -8.23
C GLY A 161 3.32 -29.01 -7.28
N VAL A 162 3.62 -27.80 -7.78
CA VAL A 162 3.91 -26.62 -6.95
C VAL A 162 2.62 -26.15 -6.27
N HIS A 163 2.66 -25.84 -4.98
CA HIS A 163 1.49 -25.32 -4.27
C HIS A 163 1.25 -23.85 -4.63
N CYS A 164 0.26 -23.59 -5.49
CA CYS A 164 -0.05 -22.23 -5.94
C CYS A 164 -1.31 -21.68 -5.26
N ARG A 165 -1.21 -20.48 -4.69
CA ARG A 165 -2.30 -19.77 -4.02
C ARG A 165 -2.40 -18.34 -4.51
N LEU A 166 -3.58 -17.95 -4.98
CA LEU A 166 -3.84 -16.64 -5.55
C LEU A 166 -4.98 -15.96 -4.80
N MET A 167 -4.70 -14.83 -4.16
CA MET A 167 -5.69 -13.98 -3.50
C MET A 167 -5.85 -12.67 -4.27
N LEU A 168 -7.08 -12.32 -4.66
CA LEU A 168 -7.34 -11.08 -5.40
C LEU A 168 -8.47 -10.29 -4.77
N ASP A 169 -8.34 -8.95 -4.72
CA ASP A 169 -9.43 -8.08 -4.29
C ASP A 169 -10.64 -8.21 -5.22
N SER A 170 -11.82 -8.41 -4.62
CA SER A 170 -13.08 -8.58 -5.34
C SER A 170 -13.46 -7.40 -6.25
N ALA A 171 -13.23 -6.15 -5.82
CA ALA A 171 -13.58 -4.98 -6.63
C ALA A 171 -12.48 -4.63 -7.63
N GLY A 172 -11.22 -4.64 -7.19
CA GLY A 172 -10.07 -4.33 -8.05
C GLY A 172 -9.92 -5.31 -9.21
N SER A 173 -10.20 -6.60 -8.97
CA SER A 173 -10.02 -7.69 -9.95
C SER A 173 -11.33 -8.19 -10.56
N LEU A 174 -12.36 -7.34 -10.66
CA LEU A 174 -13.67 -7.71 -11.19
C LEU A 174 -13.60 -8.32 -12.60
N GLN A 175 -12.74 -7.76 -13.46
CA GLN A 175 -12.57 -8.26 -14.83
C GLN A 175 -11.99 -9.68 -14.85
N PHE A 176 -10.98 -9.96 -14.02
CA PHE A 176 -10.46 -11.32 -13.84
C PHE A 176 -11.53 -12.28 -13.36
N PHE A 177 -12.29 -11.93 -12.32
CA PHE A 177 -13.33 -12.82 -11.78
C PHE A 177 -14.49 -13.10 -12.74
N ARG A 178 -14.72 -12.24 -13.74
CA ARG A 178 -15.70 -12.42 -14.81
C ARG A 178 -15.15 -13.16 -16.04
N SER A 179 -13.83 -13.30 -16.14
CA SER A 179 -13.18 -14.02 -17.22
C SER A 179 -13.20 -15.55 -17.00
N PRO A 180 -12.73 -16.36 -17.96
CA PRO A 180 -12.57 -17.81 -17.77
C PRO A 180 -11.41 -18.19 -16.81
N TYR A 181 -10.46 -17.29 -16.56
CA TYR A 181 -9.23 -17.59 -15.80
C TYR A 181 -9.46 -18.17 -14.40
N PRO A 182 -10.38 -17.68 -13.55
CA PRO A 182 -10.61 -18.26 -12.23
C PRO A 182 -11.01 -19.74 -12.29
N GLY A 183 -11.75 -20.15 -13.32
CA GLY A 183 -12.12 -21.56 -13.53
C GLY A 183 -10.94 -22.38 -14.03
N MET A 184 -10.21 -21.87 -15.03
CA MET A 184 -9.03 -22.53 -15.59
C MET A 184 -7.94 -22.75 -14.53
N MET A 185 -7.65 -21.73 -13.72
CA MET A 185 -6.65 -21.77 -12.65
C MET A 185 -7.04 -22.77 -11.56
N ARG A 186 -8.31 -22.79 -11.12
CA ARG A 186 -8.79 -23.79 -10.15
C ARG A 186 -8.70 -25.21 -10.71
N ASN A 187 -9.07 -25.42 -11.97
CA ASN A 187 -8.95 -26.71 -12.64
C ASN A 187 -7.50 -27.17 -12.79
N ALA A 188 -6.55 -26.24 -12.88
CA ALA A 188 -5.11 -26.53 -12.88
C ALA A 188 -4.53 -26.85 -11.48
N GLY A 189 -5.32 -26.67 -10.41
CA GLY A 189 -4.91 -26.95 -9.03
C GLY A 189 -4.56 -25.71 -8.18
N ILE A 190 -4.79 -24.50 -8.69
CA ILE A 190 -4.50 -23.25 -7.96
C ILE A 190 -5.63 -22.93 -6.97
N GLU A 191 -5.30 -22.64 -5.71
CA GLU A 191 -6.27 -22.12 -4.73
C GLU A 191 -6.54 -20.63 -5.01
N VAL A 192 -7.63 -20.33 -5.74
CA VAL A 192 -8.03 -18.95 -6.07
C VAL A 192 -9.08 -18.40 -5.09
N VAL A 193 -8.69 -17.39 -4.30
CA VAL A 193 -9.50 -16.74 -3.26
C VAL A 193 -9.88 -15.31 -3.66
N GLU A 194 -11.17 -15.00 -3.49
CA GLU A 194 -11.72 -13.65 -3.66
C GLU A 194 -11.72 -12.92 -2.31
N ALA A 195 -10.78 -11.99 -2.12
CA ALA A 195 -10.64 -11.21 -0.90
C ALA A 195 -11.69 -10.11 -0.81
N LEU A 196 -12.14 -9.81 0.41
CA LEU A 196 -13.09 -8.72 0.71
C LEU A 196 -14.31 -8.71 -0.22
N LYS A 197 -14.84 -9.93 -0.49
CA LYS A 197 -15.96 -10.16 -1.41
C LYS A 197 -17.08 -9.12 -1.26
N VAL A 198 -17.31 -8.39 -2.34
CA VAL A 198 -18.41 -7.44 -2.45
C VAL A 198 -19.70 -8.23 -2.60
N ASN A 199 -20.63 -8.05 -1.66
CA ASN A 199 -21.95 -8.66 -1.76
C ASN A 199 -23.00 -7.55 -1.75
N LEU A 200 -23.72 -7.41 -2.87
CA LEU A 200 -24.78 -6.41 -3.10
C LEU A 200 -25.86 -6.46 -2.01
N PHE A 201 -26.17 -7.64 -1.47
CA PHE A 201 -27.15 -7.80 -0.39
C PHE A 201 -26.63 -7.38 0.99
N ARG A 202 -25.31 -7.13 1.13
CA ARG A 202 -24.66 -6.68 2.37
C ARG A 202 -24.08 -5.27 2.27
N VAL A 203 -24.39 -4.52 1.22
CA VAL A 203 -23.92 -3.14 0.97
C VAL A 203 -24.25 -2.22 2.15
N PHE A 204 -25.41 -2.40 2.77
CA PHE A 204 -25.85 -1.61 3.94
C PHE A 204 -25.25 -2.08 5.29
N LEU A 205 -24.50 -3.18 5.32
CA LEU A 205 -24.02 -3.82 6.55
C LEU A 205 -22.47 -3.90 6.63
N ARG A 206 -21.76 -3.49 5.58
CA ARG A 206 -20.31 -3.59 5.47
C ARG A 206 -19.72 -2.37 4.75
N ARG A 207 -18.68 -1.81 5.36
CA ARG A 207 -17.73 -0.87 4.76
C ARG A 207 -17.12 -1.51 3.50
N MET A 208 -17.56 -1.08 2.32
CA MET A 208 -17.04 -1.48 0.99
C MET A 208 -15.77 -0.71 0.59
N ASP A 209 -15.39 0.26 1.40
CA ASP A 209 -14.21 1.11 1.27
C ASP A 209 -12.92 0.43 1.73
N LEU A 210 -12.97 -0.61 2.56
CA LEU A 210 -11.80 -1.40 2.89
C LEU A 210 -11.43 -2.32 1.72
N ARG A 211 -10.17 -2.27 1.27
CA ARG A 211 -9.67 -3.06 0.13
C ARG A 211 -8.34 -3.73 0.40
N GLN A 212 -8.14 -4.86 -0.26
CA GLN A 212 -6.88 -5.59 -0.24
C GLN A 212 -5.98 -4.93 -1.28
N HIS A 213 -5.13 -4.01 -0.84
CA HIS A 213 -4.33 -3.18 -1.72
C HIS A 213 -2.86 -3.64 -1.81
N ARG A 214 -2.52 -4.76 -1.16
CA ARG A 214 -1.18 -5.34 -1.26
C ARG A 214 -0.91 -5.94 -2.65
N LYS A 215 0.37 -5.93 -3.03
CA LYS A 215 0.92 -6.58 -4.21
C LYS A 215 2.15 -7.36 -3.74
N VAL A 216 1.95 -8.65 -3.51
CA VAL A 216 3.00 -9.53 -2.98
C VAL A 216 3.03 -10.79 -3.82
N VAL A 217 4.25 -11.20 -4.19
CA VAL A 217 4.54 -12.53 -4.69
C VAL A 217 5.58 -13.16 -3.77
N LEU A 218 5.36 -14.40 -3.38
CA LEU A 218 6.33 -15.22 -2.67
C LEU A 218 6.52 -16.51 -3.46
N ILE A 219 7.77 -16.91 -3.66
CA ILE A 219 8.12 -18.14 -4.37
C ILE A 219 9.12 -18.91 -3.52
N ASP A 220 8.81 -20.17 -3.27
CA ASP A 220 9.64 -21.14 -2.54
C ASP A 220 10.09 -20.67 -1.14
N ASN A 221 9.36 -19.72 -0.54
CA ASN A 221 9.68 -19.04 0.73
C ASN A 221 11.02 -18.26 0.77
N TYR A 222 11.68 -18.01 -0.36
CA TYR A 222 12.94 -17.24 -0.38
C TYR A 222 12.98 -16.11 -1.41
N ILE A 223 12.18 -16.18 -2.48
CA ILE A 223 12.02 -15.06 -3.42
C ILE A 223 10.76 -14.30 -3.03
N ALA A 224 10.85 -12.98 -2.99
CA ALA A 224 9.74 -12.09 -2.75
C ALA A 224 9.69 -10.94 -3.74
N TYR A 225 8.48 -10.53 -4.12
CA TYR A 225 8.24 -9.33 -4.89
C TYR A 225 7.23 -8.45 -4.17
N THR A 226 7.46 -7.14 -4.17
CA THR A 226 6.46 -6.14 -3.80
C THR A 226 6.79 -4.79 -4.41
N GLY A 227 5.82 -3.90 -4.44
CA GLY A 227 5.95 -2.57 -5.01
C GLY A 227 4.61 -2.03 -5.48
N SER A 228 4.66 -1.10 -6.40
CA SER A 228 3.50 -0.33 -6.85
C SER A 228 2.64 -1.06 -7.90
N MET A 229 3.24 -2.01 -8.61
CA MET A 229 2.68 -2.62 -9.81
C MET A 229 1.55 -3.61 -9.51
N ASN A 230 0.39 -3.38 -10.13
CA ASN A 230 -0.69 -4.37 -10.18
C ASN A 230 -0.38 -5.46 -11.22
N MET A 231 -1.10 -6.60 -11.18
CA MET A 231 -0.95 -7.63 -12.20
C MET A 231 -1.72 -7.26 -13.48
N VAL A 232 -1.17 -6.30 -14.21
CA VAL A 232 -1.74 -5.71 -15.43
C VAL A 232 -0.63 -5.45 -16.45
N ASP A 233 -0.92 -5.65 -17.74
CA ASP A 233 -0.05 -5.20 -18.82
C ASP A 233 -0.47 -3.77 -19.22
N PRO A 234 0.39 -2.75 -19.05
CA PRO A 234 0.02 -1.36 -19.25
C PRO A 234 -0.30 -1.03 -20.72
N ARG A 235 -0.03 -1.93 -21.68
CA ARG A 235 -0.46 -1.78 -23.08
C ARG A 235 -1.96 -2.08 -23.28
N TYR A 236 -2.56 -2.84 -22.36
CA TYR A 236 -3.96 -3.28 -22.44
C TYR A 236 -4.81 -2.72 -21.29
N PHE A 237 -4.17 -2.24 -20.24
CA PHE A 237 -4.83 -1.73 -19.05
C PHE A 237 -5.20 -0.24 -19.19
N LYS A 238 -6.48 0.10 -18.98
CA LYS A 238 -6.98 1.49 -18.92
C LYS A 238 -6.57 2.40 -20.10
N GLN A 239 -6.43 1.85 -21.31
CA GLN A 239 -6.07 2.65 -22.50
C GLN A 239 -7.09 3.75 -22.83
N ASP A 240 -8.36 3.53 -22.51
CA ASP A 240 -9.44 4.50 -22.74
C ASP A 240 -9.55 5.59 -21.65
N ALA A 241 -8.71 5.55 -20.61
CA ALA A 241 -8.78 6.51 -19.51
C ALA A 241 -8.13 7.87 -19.83
N GLY A 242 -7.43 7.99 -20.96
CA GLY A 242 -6.79 9.24 -21.38
C GLY A 242 -5.56 9.64 -20.55
N VAL A 243 -4.97 8.69 -19.81
CA VAL A 243 -3.80 8.91 -18.93
C VAL A 243 -2.53 8.27 -19.44
N GLY A 244 -2.56 7.65 -20.63
CA GLY A 244 -1.44 6.86 -21.15
C GLY A 244 -1.22 5.56 -20.38
N GLN A 245 -0.02 5.02 -20.49
CA GLN A 245 0.37 3.78 -19.82
C GLN A 245 0.67 4.00 -18.33
N TRP A 246 0.39 2.99 -17.53
CA TRP A 246 0.78 2.99 -16.12
C TRP A 246 2.28 2.74 -16.01
N ILE A 247 2.94 3.52 -15.16
CA ILE A 247 4.36 3.38 -14.87
C ILE A 247 4.49 3.08 -13.38
N ASP A 248 5.04 1.91 -13.11
CA ASP A 248 5.22 1.35 -11.77
C ASP A 248 6.63 0.79 -11.65
N LEU A 249 7.06 0.59 -10.41
CA LEU A 249 8.25 -0.19 -10.06
C LEU A 249 7.90 -1.35 -9.13
N MET A 250 8.80 -2.33 -9.09
CA MET A 250 8.75 -3.49 -8.21
C MET A 250 10.14 -3.78 -7.66
N ALA A 251 10.24 -4.16 -6.39
CA ALA A 251 11.44 -4.73 -5.82
C ALA A 251 11.33 -6.25 -5.86
N ARG A 252 12.29 -6.90 -6.52
CA ARG A 252 12.52 -8.35 -6.43
C ARG A 252 13.59 -8.58 -5.38
N MET A 253 13.35 -9.51 -4.47
CA MET A 253 14.24 -9.78 -3.35
C MET A 253 14.45 -11.27 -3.18
N GLU A 254 15.67 -11.65 -2.83
CA GLU A 254 16.01 -13.01 -2.40
C GLU A 254 16.57 -12.96 -0.99
N GLY A 255 16.08 -13.83 -0.11
CA GLY A 255 16.59 -13.95 1.26
C GLY A 255 15.51 -13.90 2.34
N PRO A 256 15.91 -13.65 3.60
CA PRO A 256 15.02 -13.79 4.76
C PRO A 256 13.85 -12.80 4.80
N VAL A 257 13.89 -11.71 4.02
CA VAL A 257 12.73 -10.81 3.85
C VAL A 257 11.50 -11.54 3.30
N ALA A 258 11.68 -12.61 2.52
CA ALA A 258 10.57 -13.43 2.06
C ALA A 258 9.80 -14.08 3.23
N THR A 259 10.49 -14.43 4.32
CA THR A 259 9.88 -14.97 5.54
C THR A 259 9.03 -13.91 6.26
N THR A 260 9.49 -12.66 6.36
CA THR A 260 8.72 -11.57 6.99
C THR A 260 7.57 -11.08 6.11
N MET A 261 7.70 -11.11 4.79
CA MET A 261 6.56 -10.89 3.89
C MET A 261 5.57 -12.07 3.92
N GLY A 262 6.08 -13.29 4.10
CA GLY A 262 5.30 -14.51 4.25
C GLY A 262 4.32 -14.46 5.41
N ILE A 263 4.70 -13.88 6.56
CA ILE A 263 3.77 -13.73 7.68
C ILE A 263 2.65 -12.74 7.36
N VAL A 264 2.93 -11.69 6.58
CA VAL A 264 1.89 -10.75 6.13
C VAL A 264 0.87 -11.45 5.24
N TYR A 265 1.34 -12.23 4.26
CA TYR A 265 0.47 -13.04 3.40
C TYR A 265 -0.33 -14.08 4.21
N ALA A 266 0.33 -14.79 5.13
CA ALA A 266 -0.30 -15.80 5.97
C ALA A 266 -1.47 -15.24 6.78
N CYS A 267 -1.29 -14.04 7.35
CA CYS A 267 -2.32 -13.31 8.06
C CYS A 267 -3.53 -13.01 7.15
N ASP A 268 -3.31 -12.50 5.94
CA ASP A 268 -4.38 -12.23 4.98
C ASP A 268 -5.13 -13.50 4.58
N TRP A 269 -4.37 -14.57 4.31
CA TRP A 269 -4.93 -15.86 3.95
C TRP A 269 -5.79 -16.44 5.06
N GLU A 270 -5.34 -16.37 6.31
CA GLU A 270 -6.13 -16.83 7.47
C GLU A 270 -7.36 -15.94 7.70
N ILE A 271 -7.25 -14.62 7.53
CA ILE A 271 -8.39 -13.70 7.64
C ILE A 271 -9.49 -14.06 6.65
N GLU A 272 -9.16 -14.33 5.39
CA GLU A 272 -10.14 -14.64 4.35
C GLU A 272 -10.62 -16.10 4.39
N THR A 273 -9.71 -17.06 4.51
CA THR A 273 -10.04 -18.49 4.39
C THR A 273 -10.31 -19.17 5.73
N GLY A 274 -9.70 -18.68 6.82
CA GLY A 274 -9.64 -19.36 8.11
C GLY A 274 -8.60 -20.50 8.17
N LYS A 275 -7.84 -20.74 7.11
CA LYS A 275 -6.72 -21.70 7.09
C LYS A 275 -5.43 -20.97 7.46
N ARG A 276 -4.68 -21.53 8.39
CA ARG A 276 -3.36 -21.01 8.77
C ARG A 276 -2.27 -21.65 7.95
N ILE A 277 -1.40 -20.83 7.36
CA ILE A 277 -0.23 -21.27 6.60
C ILE A 277 0.92 -20.36 6.98
N LEU A 278 1.66 -20.71 8.04
CA LEU A 278 2.81 -19.93 8.44
C LEU A 278 4.00 -20.26 7.53
N PRO A 279 4.80 -19.25 7.14
CA PRO A 279 6.04 -19.52 6.43
C PRO A 279 7.00 -20.31 7.33
N PRO A 280 7.80 -21.23 6.76
CA PRO A 280 8.86 -21.90 7.51
C PRO A 280 9.91 -20.87 7.99
N PRO A 281 10.67 -21.20 9.05
CA PRO A 281 11.81 -20.40 9.43
C PRO A 281 12.85 -20.35 8.28
N PRO A 282 13.71 -19.32 8.22
CA PRO A 282 14.74 -19.21 7.19
C PRO A 282 15.67 -20.44 7.23
N ASP A 283 15.82 -21.14 6.11
CA ASP A 283 16.74 -22.28 5.99
C ASP A 283 18.03 -21.86 5.28
N VAL A 284 19.14 -21.94 6.00
CA VAL A 284 20.51 -21.64 5.52
C VAL A 284 20.99 -22.53 4.38
N ASN A 285 20.37 -23.68 4.15
CA ASN A 285 20.73 -24.57 3.05
C ASN A 285 19.99 -24.22 1.75
N ILE A 286 18.88 -23.48 1.85
CA ILE A 286 18.04 -23.07 0.73
C ILE A 286 18.34 -21.60 0.36
N MET A 287 18.75 -20.80 1.34
CA MET A 287 19.11 -19.39 1.19
C MET A 287 20.64 -19.24 1.29
N PRO A 288 21.38 -19.05 0.18
CA PRO A 288 22.75 -18.58 0.27
C PRO A 288 22.71 -17.17 0.86
N PHE A 289 22.88 -17.07 2.17
CA PHE A 289 23.08 -15.79 2.85
C PHE A 289 24.39 -15.23 2.33
N GLU A 290 24.35 -14.26 1.42
CA GLU A 290 25.48 -13.35 1.29
C GLU A 290 25.56 -12.58 2.61
N GLN A 291 26.44 -13.05 3.50
CA GLN A 291 26.70 -12.39 4.78
C GLN A 291 27.29 -10.99 4.59
N GLU A 292 27.78 -10.69 3.39
CA GLU A 292 28.46 -9.44 3.03
C GLU A 292 27.59 -8.43 2.25
N SER A 293 26.45 -8.82 1.66
CA SER A 293 25.47 -7.88 1.08
C SER A 293 24.41 -7.56 2.15
N GLY A 294 24.25 -6.36 2.70
CA GLY A 294 24.46 -5.00 2.21
C GLY A 294 23.18 -4.21 2.56
N HIS A 295 22.03 -4.86 2.36
CA HIS A 295 20.72 -4.25 2.50
C HIS A 295 20.00 -4.66 3.78
N THR A 296 19.62 -3.68 4.59
CA THR A 296 18.77 -3.90 5.77
C THR A 296 17.33 -3.52 5.44
N ILE A 297 16.42 -4.49 5.50
CA ILE A 297 15.01 -4.32 5.11
C ILE A 297 14.09 -4.56 6.29
N GLN A 298 13.16 -3.64 6.50
CA GLN A 298 12.02 -3.83 7.39
C GLN A 298 10.73 -3.84 6.57
N VAL A 299 9.89 -4.87 6.78
CA VAL A 299 8.55 -4.92 6.20
C VAL A 299 7.58 -4.25 7.17
N ILE A 300 6.79 -3.31 6.69
CA ILE A 300 5.70 -2.69 7.44
C ILE A 300 4.38 -2.92 6.71
N ALA A 301 3.32 -3.25 7.44
CA ALA A 301 2.01 -3.54 6.87
C ALA A 301 0.88 -2.89 7.67
N SER A 302 -0.20 -2.50 6.98
CA SER A 302 -1.44 -1.99 7.58
C SER A 302 -2.57 -3.00 7.41
N GLY A 303 -3.46 -3.12 8.38
CA GLY A 303 -4.61 -4.02 8.31
C GLY A 303 -4.85 -4.80 9.60
N PRO A 304 -5.85 -5.69 9.62
CA PRO A 304 -6.23 -6.44 10.81
C PRO A 304 -5.08 -7.31 11.30
N GLY A 305 -4.77 -7.22 12.59
CA GLY A 305 -3.67 -7.97 13.20
C GLY A 305 -2.31 -7.27 13.15
N PHE A 306 -2.20 -6.11 12.48
CA PHE A 306 -1.01 -5.25 12.49
C PHE A 306 -1.22 -4.01 13.38
N PRO A 307 -0.13 -3.37 13.87
CA PRO A 307 -0.26 -2.14 14.63
C PRO A 307 -0.96 -1.03 13.83
N GLU A 308 -1.96 -0.40 14.45
CA GLU A 308 -2.68 0.72 13.83
C GLU A 308 -1.71 1.87 13.48
N GLU A 309 -1.94 2.55 12.36
CA GLU A 309 -1.18 3.75 11.95
C GLU A 309 0.33 3.54 11.70
N MET A 310 0.81 2.29 11.64
CA MET A 310 2.25 1.99 11.52
C MET A 310 2.90 2.66 10.30
N ILE A 311 2.24 2.60 9.14
CA ILE A 311 2.73 3.18 7.89
C ILE A 311 2.74 4.71 7.95
N HIS A 312 1.69 5.31 8.51
CA HIS A 312 1.60 6.77 8.67
C HIS A 312 2.73 7.29 9.57
N GLN A 313 2.94 6.66 10.72
CA GLN A 313 4.03 7.01 11.62
C GLN A 313 5.40 6.77 10.97
N ALA A 314 5.55 5.70 10.19
CA ALA A 314 6.78 5.45 9.45
C ALA A 314 7.09 6.57 8.44
N LEU A 315 6.10 7.02 7.68
CA LEU A 315 6.24 8.16 6.76
C LEU A 315 6.61 9.44 7.51
N LEU A 316 5.93 9.76 8.62
CA LEU A 316 6.25 10.92 9.44
C LEU A 316 7.69 10.85 9.97
N THR A 317 8.11 9.71 10.52
CA THR A 317 9.47 9.53 11.03
C THR A 317 10.51 9.67 9.91
N ALA A 318 10.25 9.15 8.72
CA ALA A 318 11.13 9.31 7.56
C ALA A 318 11.27 10.80 7.18
N VAL A 319 10.16 11.52 7.04
CA VAL A 319 10.17 12.96 6.71
C VAL A 319 10.87 13.79 7.77
N TYR A 320 10.63 13.53 9.06
CA TYR A 320 11.32 14.24 10.14
C TYR A 320 12.81 13.92 10.22
N SER A 321 13.23 12.73 9.77
CA SER A 321 14.63 12.30 9.77
C SER A 321 15.46 12.87 8.62
N ALA A 322 14.81 13.38 7.56
CA ALA A 322 15.47 13.96 6.39
C ALA A 322 16.39 15.14 6.75
N ARG A 323 17.62 15.14 6.25
CA ARG A 323 18.63 16.16 6.55
C ARG A 323 19.01 16.99 5.33
N GLU A 324 19.05 16.37 4.16
CA GLU A 324 19.54 16.98 2.91
C GLU A 324 18.46 16.96 1.84
N GLN A 325 17.84 15.80 1.58
CA GLN A 325 16.90 15.61 0.48
C GLN A 325 15.75 14.68 0.83
N LEU A 326 14.56 14.99 0.32
CA LEU A 326 13.37 14.16 0.40
C LEU A 326 12.68 14.11 -0.97
N ILE A 327 12.65 12.96 -1.62
CA ILE A 327 11.95 12.76 -2.90
C ILE A 327 10.78 11.79 -2.70
N MET A 328 9.57 12.25 -2.96
CA MET A 328 8.34 11.45 -2.84
C MET A 328 7.68 11.28 -4.21
N THR A 329 7.31 10.05 -4.56
CA THR A 329 6.56 9.73 -5.78
C THR A 329 5.26 9.06 -5.41
N THR A 330 4.13 9.57 -5.89
CA THR A 330 2.81 8.96 -5.67
C THR A 330 1.83 9.33 -6.78
N PRO A 331 0.95 8.42 -7.23
CA PRO A 331 -0.12 8.79 -8.16
C PRO A 331 -1.16 9.70 -7.51
N TYR A 332 -1.46 9.43 -6.23
CA TYR A 332 -2.52 10.09 -5.49
C TYR A 332 -1.92 10.79 -4.28
N PHE A 333 -1.92 12.12 -4.30
CA PHE A 333 -1.37 12.97 -3.25
C PHE A 333 -2.50 13.71 -2.55
N VAL A 334 -3.01 13.13 -1.47
CA VAL A 334 -4.06 13.66 -0.59
C VAL A 334 -3.65 13.33 0.85
N PRO A 335 -2.52 13.87 1.32
CA PRO A 335 -1.92 13.46 2.58
C PRO A 335 -2.81 13.84 3.77
N SER A 336 -2.54 13.23 4.94
CA SER A 336 -3.08 13.73 6.20
C SER A 336 -2.45 15.08 6.56
N ASP A 337 -3.15 15.89 7.36
CA ASP A 337 -2.64 17.18 7.86
C ASP A 337 -1.26 17.05 8.53
N ASP A 338 -1.05 16.00 9.35
CA ASP A 338 0.24 15.76 10.02
C ASP A 338 1.39 15.54 9.03
N LEU A 339 1.12 14.84 7.92
CA LEU A 339 2.11 14.52 6.91
C LEU A 339 2.40 15.74 6.05
N LEU A 340 1.37 16.50 5.68
CA LEU A 340 1.52 17.80 5.01
C LEU A 340 2.41 18.72 5.84
N HIS A 341 2.11 18.89 7.13
CA HIS A 341 2.90 19.74 8.03
C HIS A 341 4.33 19.23 8.21
N ALA A 342 4.55 17.92 8.30
CA ALA A 342 5.89 17.35 8.36
C ALA A 342 6.71 17.67 7.09
N ILE A 343 6.10 17.53 5.91
CA ILE A 343 6.73 17.84 4.61
C ILE A 343 7.08 19.34 4.54
N CYS A 344 6.15 20.23 4.87
CA CYS A 344 6.39 21.68 4.90
C CYS A 344 7.50 22.04 5.90
N THR A 345 7.51 21.40 7.08
CA THR A 345 8.54 21.63 8.11
C THR A 345 9.92 21.19 7.63
N ALA A 346 10.03 20.09 6.90
CA ALA A 346 11.28 19.63 6.32
C ALA A 346 11.82 20.66 5.30
N ALA A 347 10.96 21.15 4.39
CA ALA A 347 11.34 22.18 3.42
C ALA A 347 11.78 23.48 4.11
N LEU A 348 11.03 23.95 5.10
CA LEU A 348 11.36 25.15 5.88
C LEU A 348 12.64 25.01 6.72
N ARG A 349 13.04 23.79 7.06
CA ARG A 349 14.34 23.49 7.70
C ARG A 349 15.52 23.59 6.73
N GLY A 350 15.26 23.65 5.42
CA GLY A 350 16.27 23.71 4.38
C GLY A 350 16.56 22.36 3.70
N VAL A 351 15.74 21.33 3.94
CA VAL A 351 15.79 20.06 3.20
C VAL A 351 15.25 20.31 1.79
N GLU A 352 15.93 19.79 0.75
CA GLU A 352 15.41 19.83 -0.61
C GLU A 352 14.27 18.82 -0.76
N VAL A 353 13.02 19.31 -0.81
CA VAL A 353 11.84 18.46 -0.91
C VAL A 353 11.27 18.48 -2.33
N SER A 354 11.17 17.31 -2.94
CA SER A 354 10.60 17.10 -4.27
C SER A 354 9.45 16.11 -4.22
N ILE A 355 8.28 16.51 -4.75
CA ILE A 355 7.09 15.65 -4.85
C ILE A 355 6.77 15.47 -6.34
N ILE A 356 6.75 14.22 -6.77
CA ILE A 356 6.48 13.82 -8.15
C ILE A 356 5.08 13.19 -8.21
N VAL A 357 4.20 13.82 -8.98
CA VAL A 357 2.81 13.38 -9.20
C VAL A 357 2.50 13.34 -10.69
N PRO A 358 1.60 12.48 -11.17
CA PRO A 358 1.20 12.50 -12.57
C PRO A 358 0.45 13.80 -12.91
N ARG A 359 0.72 14.36 -14.10
CA ARG A 359 0.00 15.54 -14.62
C ARG A 359 -1.48 15.24 -14.84
N ASP A 360 -1.78 14.06 -15.36
CA ASP A 360 -3.13 13.55 -15.60
C ASP A 360 -3.38 12.30 -14.74
N ASN A 361 -4.52 12.29 -14.04
CA ASN A 361 -4.93 11.24 -13.11
C ASN A 361 -6.20 10.58 -13.62
N ASP A 362 -6.34 9.26 -13.41
CA ASP A 362 -7.52 8.49 -13.83
C ASP A 362 -8.72 8.69 -12.89
N SER A 363 -8.51 9.36 -11.76
CA SER A 363 -9.53 9.82 -10.82
C SER A 363 -9.63 11.35 -10.84
N MET A 364 -10.76 11.86 -11.35
CA MET A 364 -11.07 13.31 -11.33
C MET A 364 -11.06 13.85 -9.89
N MET A 365 -11.56 13.06 -8.92
CA MET A 365 -11.64 13.45 -7.51
C MET A 365 -10.25 13.67 -6.92
N VAL A 366 -9.31 12.75 -7.18
CA VAL A 366 -7.91 12.92 -6.75
C VAL A 366 -7.25 14.09 -7.46
N ARG A 367 -7.48 14.26 -8.77
CA ARG A 367 -6.93 15.35 -9.57
C ARG A 367 -7.23 16.72 -8.97
N TRP A 368 -8.45 16.94 -8.46
CA TRP A 368 -8.82 18.21 -7.85
C TRP A 368 -8.48 18.31 -6.37
N ALA A 369 -8.63 17.22 -5.61
CA ALA A 369 -8.31 17.23 -4.18
C ALA A 369 -6.82 17.47 -3.91
N SER A 370 -5.93 16.84 -4.69
CA SER A 370 -4.47 17.01 -4.56
C SER A 370 -4.02 18.47 -4.71
N ARG A 371 -4.62 19.19 -5.66
CA ARG A 371 -4.35 20.59 -5.92
C ARG A 371 -4.66 21.51 -4.74
N ALA A 372 -5.54 21.11 -3.82
CA ALA A 372 -5.83 21.90 -2.62
C ALA A 372 -4.60 22.06 -1.70
N PHE A 373 -3.66 21.11 -1.74
CA PHE A 373 -2.45 21.10 -0.91
C PHE A 373 -1.27 21.85 -1.54
N PHE A 374 -1.28 22.06 -2.86
CA PHE A 374 -0.13 22.59 -3.59
C PHE A 374 0.25 24.02 -3.18
N SER A 375 -0.74 24.85 -2.81
CA SER A 375 -0.46 26.21 -2.36
C SER A 375 0.43 26.24 -1.11
N GLU A 376 0.10 25.43 -0.09
CA GLU A 376 0.87 25.36 1.15
C GLU A 376 2.28 24.79 0.93
N LEU A 377 2.38 23.75 0.10
CA LEU A 377 3.66 23.13 -0.27
C LEU A 377 4.58 24.10 -1.01
N LEU A 378 4.06 24.79 -2.03
CA LEU A 378 4.83 25.77 -2.81
C LEU A 378 5.28 26.95 -1.95
N GLU A 379 4.44 27.41 -1.01
CA GLU A 379 4.80 28.47 -0.05
C GLU A 379 5.91 28.02 0.91
N ALA A 380 5.94 26.73 1.28
CA ALA A 380 7.01 26.15 2.11
C ALA A 380 8.32 25.89 1.35
N GLY A 381 8.35 26.04 0.02
CA GLY A 381 9.52 25.81 -0.82
C GLY A 381 9.65 24.39 -1.37
N VAL A 382 8.57 23.60 -1.36
CA VAL A 382 8.54 22.25 -1.93
C VAL A 382 8.47 22.32 -3.47
N ASN A 383 9.31 21.53 -4.14
CA ASN A 383 9.27 21.37 -5.59
C ASN A 383 8.19 20.35 -5.98
N ILE A 384 7.21 20.74 -6.79
CA ILE A 384 6.15 19.85 -7.27
C ILE A 384 6.35 19.59 -8.76
N TYR A 385 6.66 18.35 -9.11
CA TYR A 385 6.90 17.88 -10.46
C TYR A 385 5.67 17.14 -11.00
N GLN A 386 5.14 17.62 -12.13
CA GLN A 386 4.00 17.02 -12.83
C GLN A 386 4.48 16.15 -13.99
N PHE A 387 4.49 14.84 -13.79
CA PHE A 387 5.00 13.87 -14.74
C PHE A 387 4.09 13.72 -15.97
N GLU A 388 4.67 13.73 -17.17
CA GLU A 388 3.92 13.77 -18.43
C GLU A 388 3.95 12.47 -19.25
N GLY A 389 4.73 11.48 -18.83
CA GLY A 389 4.97 10.25 -19.61
C GLY A 389 3.90 9.16 -19.50
N GLY A 390 2.77 9.41 -18.87
CA GLY A 390 1.73 8.42 -18.55
C GLY A 390 1.19 8.59 -17.12
N LEU A 391 0.46 7.59 -16.62
CA LEU A 391 0.06 7.58 -15.21
C LEU A 391 1.21 7.03 -14.37
N LEU A 392 1.97 7.93 -13.75
CA LEU A 392 2.98 7.58 -12.77
C LEU A 392 2.30 7.00 -11.52
N HIS A 393 2.31 5.68 -11.41
CA HIS A 393 1.66 4.93 -10.35
C HIS A 393 2.66 4.35 -9.33
N THR A 394 3.97 4.57 -9.53
CA THR A 394 5.01 4.37 -8.51
C THR A 394 4.63 5.00 -7.16
N LYS A 395 4.85 4.25 -6.07
CA LYS A 395 4.80 4.75 -4.70
C LYS A 395 6.14 4.55 -4.02
N SER A 396 6.90 5.63 -3.90
CA SER A 396 8.23 5.60 -3.31
C SER A 396 8.53 6.87 -2.51
N VAL A 397 9.36 6.74 -1.49
CA VAL A 397 9.97 7.85 -0.77
C VAL A 397 11.46 7.55 -0.64
N LEU A 398 12.31 8.51 -0.99
CA LEU A 398 13.74 8.46 -0.79
C LEU A 398 14.16 9.60 0.13
N VAL A 399 14.93 9.28 1.17
CA VAL A 399 15.44 10.23 2.16
C VAL A 399 16.96 10.17 2.18
N ASP A 400 17.59 11.32 1.90
CA ASP A 400 19.05 11.52 1.93
C ASP A 400 19.84 10.46 1.13
N GLY A 401 19.28 9.95 0.03
CA GLY A 401 19.92 8.92 -0.81
C GLY A 401 20.14 7.56 -0.13
N GLN A 402 19.67 7.38 1.10
CA GLN A 402 20.01 6.24 1.96
C GLN A 402 18.78 5.43 2.39
N LEU A 403 17.74 6.11 2.85
CA LEU A 403 16.54 5.47 3.37
C LEU A 403 15.44 5.50 2.32
N SER A 404 15.05 4.31 1.86
CA SER A 404 14.02 4.13 0.84
C SER A 404 12.77 3.48 1.41
N LEU A 405 11.59 4.00 1.07
CA LEU A 405 10.30 3.36 1.31
C LEU A 405 9.67 3.04 -0.03
N VAL A 406 9.43 1.76 -0.32
CA VAL A 406 8.85 1.28 -1.58
C VAL A 406 7.72 0.30 -1.27
N GLY A 407 6.55 0.48 -1.89
CA GLY A 407 5.44 -0.41 -1.62
C GLY A 407 4.15 -0.04 -2.32
N THR A 408 3.04 -0.31 -1.64
CA THR A 408 1.70 -0.24 -2.21
C THR A 408 0.93 1.02 -1.81
N VAL A 409 1.42 1.71 -0.77
CA VAL A 409 0.78 2.84 -0.08
C VAL A 409 0.79 4.09 -0.96
N ASN A 410 -0.39 4.58 -1.33
CA ASN A 410 -0.51 5.95 -1.82
C ASN A 410 -0.47 6.93 -0.64
N LEU A 411 -0.14 8.20 -0.92
CA LEU A 411 -0.23 9.27 0.07
C LEU A 411 -1.66 9.83 0.13
N ASP A 412 -2.64 8.95 0.35
CA ASP A 412 -4.07 9.26 0.49
C ASP A 412 -4.67 8.68 1.79
N MET A 413 -5.81 9.21 2.23
CA MET A 413 -6.41 8.85 3.52
C MET A 413 -6.86 7.38 3.55
N ARG A 414 -7.33 6.84 2.42
CA ARG A 414 -7.70 5.42 2.32
C ARG A 414 -6.51 4.50 2.54
N SER A 415 -5.37 4.76 1.92
CA SER A 415 -4.17 3.93 2.03
C SER A 415 -3.57 4.03 3.43
N LEU A 416 -3.60 5.21 4.04
CA LEU A 416 -3.08 5.43 5.39
C LEU A 416 -3.93 4.76 6.49
N TRP A 417 -5.26 4.76 6.35
CA TRP A 417 -6.17 4.38 7.46
C TRP A 417 -7.03 3.14 7.22
N LEU A 418 -7.27 2.75 5.96
CA LEU A 418 -8.31 1.77 5.62
C LEU A 418 -7.73 0.54 4.91
N ASN A 419 -7.01 0.75 3.81
CA ASN A 419 -6.59 -0.34 2.95
C ASN A 419 -5.54 -1.23 3.63
N PHE A 420 -5.49 -2.46 3.16
CA PHE A 420 -4.41 -3.36 3.53
C PHE A 420 -3.24 -3.04 2.62
N GLU A 421 -2.16 -2.52 3.20
CA GLU A 421 -0.98 -2.08 2.47
C GLU A 421 0.26 -2.78 3.01
N ILE A 422 1.32 -2.75 2.20
CA ILE A 422 2.66 -3.24 2.54
C ILE A 422 3.70 -2.30 1.96
N THR A 423 4.71 -1.99 2.78
CA THR A 423 5.84 -1.15 2.40
C THR A 423 7.13 -1.79 2.90
N LEU A 424 8.14 -1.78 2.04
CA LEU A 424 9.52 -2.06 2.40
C LEU A 424 10.16 -0.76 2.87
N VAL A 425 10.83 -0.82 4.01
CA VAL A 425 11.73 0.20 4.51
C VAL A 425 13.13 -0.36 4.32
N ILE A 426 13.94 0.30 3.50
CA ILE A 426 15.24 -0.20 3.06
C ILE A 426 16.29 0.83 3.46
N ASP A 427 17.27 0.40 4.25
CA ASP A 427 18.46 1.19 4.61
C ASP A 427 19.64 0.66 3.81
N ASP A 428 19.96 1.36 2.72
CA ASP A 428 21.01 0.98 1.77
C ASP A 428 21.29 2.12 0.77
N ASP A 429 22.55 2.50 0.61
CA ASP A 429 22.98 3.57 -0.30
C ASP A 429 22.95 3.14 -1.78
N GLY A 430 23.26 1.88 -2.08
CA GLY A 430 23.21 1.30 -3.43
C GLY A 430 21.79 1.33 -4.00
N PHE A 431 20.83 0.75 -3.29
CA PHE A 431 19.42 0.79 -3.62
C PHE A 431 18.87 2.22 -3.62
N GLY A 432 19.31 3.05 -2.67
CA GLY A 432 18.95 4.48 -2.64
C GLY A 432 19.40 5.21 -3.90
N SER A 433 20.60 4.91 -4.40
CA SER A 433 21.13 5.45 -5.66
C SER A 433 20.35 4.95 -6.88
N ASP A 434 20.01 3.66 -6.93
CA ASP A 434 19.17 3.10 -8.00
C ASP A 434 17.78 3.77 -8.03
N LEU A 435 17.16 3.96 -6.86
CA LEU A 435 15.87 4.64 -6.74
C LEU A 435 15.98 6.12 -7.11
N ALA A 436 17.06 6.80 -6.71
CA ALA A 436 17.32 8.19 -7.09
C ALA A 436 17.38 8.33 -8.61
N CYS A 437 18.12 7.47 -9.30
CA CYS A 437 18.21 7.48 -10.77
C CYS A 437 16.82 7.36 -11.43
N VAL A 438 15.93 6.52 -10.89
CA VAL A 438 14.56 6.36 -11.38
C VAL A 438 13.74 7.63 -11.15
N GLN A 439 13.84 8.23 -9.96
CA GLN A 439 13.11 9.45 -9.63
C GLN A 439 13.64 10.67 -10.40
N GLU A 440 14.93 10.72 -10.69
CA GLU A 440 15.55 11.73 -11.56
C GLU A 440 15.05 11.62 -13.01
N ASP A 441 14.87 10.41 -13.56
CA ASP A 441 14.20 10.24 -14.87
C ASP A 441 12.77 10.78 -14.83
N TYR A 442 12.04 10.51 -13.75
CA TYR A 442 10.69 11.04 -13.59
C TYR A 442 10.70 12.57 -13.54
N ILE A 443 11.62 13.19 -12.79
CA ILE A 443 11.80 14.64 -12.71
C ILE A 443 12.13 15.22 -14.09
N ALA A 444 13.06 14.61 -14.83
CA ALA A 444 13.46 15.05 -16.16
C ALA A 444 12.31 15.03 -17.18
N ARG A 445 11.33 14.16 -16.97
CA ARG A 445 10.12 14.01 -17.79
C ARG A 445 8.89 14.69 -17.19
N SER A 446 9.10 15.57 -16.22
CA SER A 446 8.06 16.32 -15.52
C SER A 446 8.14 17.81 -15.82
N GLN A 447 6.99 18.47 -15.73
CA GLN A 447 6.93 19.93 -15.65
C GLN A 447 7.00 20.36 -14.18
N LEU A 448 7.95 21.21 -13.83
CA LEU A 448 7.99 21.86 -12.51
C LEU A 448 6.84 22.87 -12.40
N LEU A 449 6.06 22.77 -11.32
CA LEU A 449 4.94 23.67 -11.07
C LEU A 449 5.44 25.03 -10.56
N ASP A 450 5.29 26.08 -11.37
CA ASP A 450 5.70 27.43 -10.99
C ASP A 450 4.72 28.06 -9.98
N ALA A 451 5.24 28.52 -8.84
CA ALA A 451 4.44 29.11 -7.77
C ALA A 451 3.74 30.42 -8.19
N LYS A 452 4.37 31.24 -9.04
CA LYS A 452 3.79 32.51 -9.51
C LYS A 452 2.66 32.27 -10.50
N GLU A 453 2.80 31.27 -11.36
CA GLU A 453 1.75 30.83 -12.27
C GLU A 453 0.60 30.18 -11.51
N TRP A 454 0.89 29.34 -10.52
CA TRP A 454 -0.10 28.70 -9.66
C TRP A 454 -1.03 29.70 -8.97
N LEU A 455 -0.49 30.84 -8.53
CA LEU A 455 -1.27 31.92 -7.92
C LEU A 455 -2.23 32.61 -8.91
N LYS A 456 -1.93 32.61 -10.22
CA LYS A 456 -2.78 33.25 -11.24
C LYS A 456 -3.98 32.40 -11.67
N ARG A 457 -4.11 31.16 -11.15
CA ARG A 457 -5.19 30.25 -11.56
C ARG A 457 -6.59 30.83 -11.28
N PRO A 458 -7.59 30.57 -12.16
CA PRO A 458 -8.93 31.12 -12.02
C PRO A 458 -9.61 30.78 -10.69
N TYR A 459 -10.45 31.67 -10.18
CA TYR A 459 -11.18 31.45 -8.93
C TYR A 459 -12.07 30.19 -8.93
N TRP A 460 -12.65 29.83 -10.08
CA TRP A 460 -13.46 28.62 -10.18
C TRP A 460 -12.65 27.34 -9.98
N HIS A 461 -11.36 27.32 -10.36
CA HIS A 461 -10.47 26.19 -10.05
C HIS A 461 -10.30 26.06 -8.53
N ARG A 462 -10.05 27.18 -7.84
CA ARG A 462 -9.90 27.21 -6.37
C ARG A 462 -11.16 26.71 -5.66
N LEU A 463 -12.34 27.00 -6.20
CA LEU A 463 -13.60 26.50 -5.67
C LEU A 463 -13.72 24.98 -5.83
N LEU A 464 -13.40 24.44 -7.02
CA LEU A 464 -13.40 23.00 -7.27
C LEU A 464 -12.39 22.27 -6.39
N GLU A 465 -11.16 22.79 -6.27
CA GLU A 465 -10.11 22.27 -5.39
C GLU A 465 -10.65 22.09 -3.96
N ARG A 466 -11.28 23.13 -3.39
CA ARG A 466 -11.86 23.10 -2.03
C ARG A 466 -13.05 22.15 -1.91
N LEU A 467 -13.89 22.09 -2.93
CA LEU A 467 -15.05 21.19 -2.94
C LEU A 467 -14.59 19.73 -2.94
N PHE A 468 -13.64 19.37 -3.79
CA PHE A 468 -13.09 18.01 -3.83
C PHE A 468 -12.23 17.68 -2.62
N TYR A 469 -11.54 18.65 -2.03
CA TYR A 469 -10.86 18.49 -0.74
C TYR A 469 -11.82 18.07 0.39
N PHE A 470 -13.06 18.54 0.39
CA PHE A 470 -14.06 18.10 1.39
C PHE A 470 -14.36 16.59 1.31
N PHE A 471 -14.13 15.97 0.14
CA PHE A 471 -14.26 14.54 -0.08
C PHE A 471 -12.94 13.77 0.15
N SER A 472 -11.86 14.42 0.61
CA SER A 472 -10.58 13.78 0.91
C SER A 472 -10.67 12.59 1.88
N PRO A 473 -11.57 12.54 2.89
CA PRO A 473 -11.66 11.36 3.74
C PRO A 473 -12.21 10.11 3.03
N LEU A 474 -12.79 10.28 1.83
CA LEU A 474 -13.26 9.19 0.97
C LEU A 474 -12.20 8.75 -0.04
N LEU A 475 -11.07 9.46 -0.13
CA LEU A 475 -9.99 9.30 -1.10
C LEU A 475 -8.77 8.60 -0.56
#